data_AF-A0A8J5P9U4-F1
#
_entry.id   AF-A0A8J5P9U4-F1
#
_cell.length_a   1.000
_cell.length_b   1.000
_cell.length_c   1.000
_cell.angle_alpha   90.00
_cell.angle_beta   90.00
_cell.angle_gamma   90.00
#
_symmetry.space_group_name_H-M   'P 1'
#
loop_
_entity.id
_entity.type
_entity.pdbx_description
1 polymer ?
#
loop_
_entity_poly.entity_id
_entity_poly.type
_entity_poly.pdbx_seq_one_letter_code
_entity_poly.pdbx_strand_id
1 'polypeptide(L)'
;MGIWDAFTDIVEAVTPWSVVEAEAPAEEPQEETESKNESKDEPEEEAEEEDEEDEEEDEDDEEELVDPKETLEEECKNSPQCAPAKHHFDECVERVQQQESEGGAKEDCVEEFFHLAHCATACAAPKLWTQLK
;
A
#
# COMPACT_ATOMS: atom_id res chain seq x y z
N MET A 1 9.54 29.40 -23.55
CA MET A 1 10.19 29.03 -22.28
C MET A 1 11.50 29.77 -22.21
N GLY A 2 11.44 30.97 -21.64
CA GLY A 2 12.61 31.81 -21.43
C GLY A 2 13.39 31.32 -20.21
N ILE A 3 14.67 31.66 -20.14
CA ILE A 3 15.51 31.39 -18.96
C ILE A 3 14.88 31.95 -17.66
N TRP A 4 14.08 33.01 -17.77
CA TRP A 4 13.36 33.62 -16.65
C TRP A 4 12.26 32.72 -16.07
N ASP A 5 11.58 31.93 -16.90
CA ASP A 5 10.56 30.97 -16.47
C ASP A 5 11.20 29.86 -15.61
N ALA A 6 12.38 29.37 -16.01
CA ALA A 6 13.10 28.35 -15.26
C ALA A 6 13.59 28.84 -13.88
N PHE A 7 13.92 30.13 -13.76
CA PHE A 7 14.28 30.70 -12.46
C PHE A 7 13.06 30.86 -11.54
N THR A 8 11.88 31.20 -12.07
CA THR A 8 10.66 31.30 -11.26
C THR A 8 10.18 29.93 -10.78
N ASP A 9 10.22 28.91 -11.64
CA ASP A 9 9.81 27.54 -11.27
C ASP A 9 10.69 26.97 -10.13
N ILE A 10 11.99 27.25 -10.15
CA ILE A 10 12.92 26.79 -9.10
C ILE A 10 12.67 27.52 -7.78
N VAL A 11 12.35 28.82 -7.82
CA VAL A 11 12.07 29.60 -6.60
C VAL A 11 10.74 29.17 -5.99
N GLU A 12 9.72 28.90 -6.80
CA GLU A 12 8.41 28.43 -6.34
C GLU A 12 8.47 27.01 -5.74
N ALA A 13 9.31 26.13 -6.30
CA ALA A 13 9.54 24.78 -5.76
C ALA A 13 10.34 24.77 -4.45
N VAL A 14 11.17 25.79 -4.20
CA VAL A 14 11.99 25.92 -2.98
C VAL A 14 11.26 26.68 -1.87
N THR A 15 10.24 27.47 -2.20
CA THR A 15 9.39 28.05 -1.16
C THR A 15 8.54 26.97 -0.51
N PRO A 16 8.67 26.74 0.80
CA PRO A 16 7.92 25.69 1.45
C PRO A 16 6.44 26.10 1.51
N TRP A 17 5.55 25.26 0.97
CA TRP A 17 4.10 25.38 1.18
C TRP A 17 3.69 25.03 2.62
N SER A 18 4.51 25.38 3.60
CA SER A 18 4.39 25.00 5.01
C SER A 18 3.83 26.12 5.88
N VAL A 19 2.91 26.94 5.36
CA VAL A 19 1.97 27.61 6.27
C VAL A 19 0.94 26.56 6.66
N VAL A 20 1.36 25.67 7.57
CA VAL A 20 0.44 24.81 8.32
C VAL A 20 -0.39 25.76 9.18
N GLU A 21 -1.66 25.90 8.82
CA GLU A 21 -2.68 26.55 9.62
C GLU A 21 -2.93 25.67 10.85
N ALA A 22 -2.13 25.87 11.90
CA ALA A 22 -2.29 25.20 13.18
C ALA A 22 -3.49 25.83 13.92
N GLU A 23 -4.70 25.35 13.65
CA GLU A 23 -5.82 25.51 14.57
C GLU A 23 -5.61 24.60 15.79
N ALA A 24 -5.27 25.20 16.92
CA ALA A 24 -5.29 24.59 18.24
C ALA A 24 -6.10 25.48 19.19
N PRO A 25 -7.21 24.96 19.76
CA PRO A 25 -7.48 25.13 21.19
C PRO A 25 -7.92 23.79 21.83
N ALA A 26 -7.19 23.25 22.80
CA ALA A 26 -7.27 23.52 24.24
C ALA A 26 -8.31 22.62 24.99
N GLU A 27 -7.79 21.79 25.91
CA GLU A 27 -8.34 21.15 27.13
C GLU A 27 -9.86 20.83 27.30
N GLU A 28 -10.10 19.63 27.83
CA GLU A 28 -11.39 19.05 28.28
C GLU A 28 -12.10 19.84 29.41
N PRO A 29 -13.38 19.55 29.73
CA PRO A 29 -13.64 18.55 30.78
C PRO A 29 -14.85 17.62 30.59
N GLN A 30 -14.77 16.51 31.32
CA GLN A 30 -15.67 15.37 31.54
C GLN A 30 -17.06 15.74 32.10
N GLU A 31 -18.10 14.93 31.78
CA GLU A 31 -19.08 14.44 32.77
C GLU A 31 -19.65 13.08 32.34
N GLU A 32 -19.62 12.13 33.29
CA GLU A 32 -20.20 10.78 33.24
C GLU A 32 -21.73 10.83 33.49
N THR A 33 -22.48 9.82 33.04
CA THR A 33 -23.26 8.91 33.92
C THR A 33 -24.28 8.03 33.15
N GLU A 34 -24.00 6.72 33.23
CA GLU A 34 -24.85 5.53 33.37
C GLU A 34 -26.36 5.51 33.02
N SER A 35 -26.74 4.42 32.32
CA SER A 35 -27.59 3.31 32.81
C SER A 35 -28.79 2.91 31.92
N LYS A 36 -28.61 1.76 31.24
CA LYS A 36 -29.38 0.51 31.40
C LYS A 36 -30.92 0.57 31.30
N ASN A 37 -31.53 -0.07 30.28
CA ASN A 37 -32.53 -1.14 30.52
C ASN A 37 -32.92 -1.94 29.25
N GLU A 38 -33.37 -3.16 29.52
CA GLU A 38 -33.55 -4.34 28.67
C GLU A 38 -34.77 -4.39 27.72
N SER A 39 -34.67 -5.33 26.77
CA SER A 39 -35.68 -6.32 26.37
C SER A 39 -36.67 -6.02 25.23
N LYS A 40 -36.55 -6.83 24.15
CA LYS A 40 -37.51 -7.91 23.79
C LYS A 40 -38.19 -7.81 22.42
N ASP A 41 -38.14 -8.97 21.75
CA ASP A 41 -39.10 -9.60 20.83
C ASP A 41 -38.79 -9.65 19.32
N GLU A 42 -39.12 -10.82 18.81
CA GLU A 42 -38.75 -11.51 17.58
C GLU A 42 -39.61 -11.13 16.36
N PRO A 43 -39.28 -11.64 15.15
CA PRO A 43 -39.77 -11.18 13.86
C PRO A 43 -41.06 -11.91 13.43
N GLU A 44 -41.78 -11.38 12.42
CA GLU A 44 -42.36 -12.15 11.30
C GLU A 44 -43.29 -11.30 10.40
N GLU A 45 -43.37 -11.75 9.14
CA GLU A 45 -44.37 -11.54 8.08
C GLU A 45 -44.34 -10.25 7.26
N GLU A 46 -44.55 -10.22 5.93
CA GLU A 46 -44.63 -11.16 4.79
C GLU A 46 -44.90 -10.26 3.54
N ALA A 47 -44.64 -10.79 2.34
CA ALA A 47 -45.10 -10.29 1.02
C ALA A 47 -44.41 -9.01 0.47
N GLU A 48 -44.12 -8.83 -0.82
CA GLU A 48 -44.84 -9.22 -2.04
C GLU A 48 -43.89 -9.48 -3.23
N GLU A 49 -44.45 -10.14 -4.25
CA GLU A 49 -43.86 -10.63 -5.49
C GLU A 49 -43.66 -9.57 -6.60
N GLU A 50 -43.20 -10.07 -7.75
CA GLU A 50 -43.14 -9.51 -9.13
C GLU A 50 -41.83 -8.80 -9.50
N ASP A 51 -40.98 -9.44 -10.32
CA ASP A 51 -41.02 -9.45 -11.81
C ASP A 51 -40.19 -8.28 -12.35
N GLU A 52 -38.89 -8.50 -12.54
CA GLU A 52 -38.11 -7.83 -13.59
C GLU A 52 -37.26 -8.89 -14.30
N GLU A 53 -37.69 -9.18 -15.53
CA GLU A 53 -36.93 -9.83 -16.58
C GLU A 53 -35.58 -9.15 -16.81
N ASP A 54 -34.59 -9.97 -17.20
CA ASP A 54 -33.54 -9.59 -18.16
C ASP A 54 -32.48 -8.60 -17.66
N GLU A 55 -31.66 -9.04 -16.70
CA GLU A 55 -30.26 -8.66 -16.68
C GLU A 55 -29.45 -9.89 -17.12
N GLU A 56 -29.17 -9.95 -18.42
CA GLU A 56 -27.92 -10.55 -18.89
C GLU A 56 -26.78 -9.83 -18.16
N GLU A 57 -26.43 -10.32 -16.98
CA GLU A 57 -25.10 -10.14 -16.41
C GLU A 57 -24.15 -10.80 -17.42
N ASP A 58 -23.74 -9.98 -18.38
CA ASP A 58 -22.39 -9.92 -18.90
C ASP A 58 -21.47 -9.91 -17.66
N GLU A 59 -21.27 -11.09 -17.05
CA GLU A 59 -20.11 -11.42 -16.23
C GLU A 59 -18.93 -11.31 -17.19
N ASP A 60 -18.59 -10.06 -17.51
CA ASP A 60 -17.33 -9.66 -18.09
C ASP A 60 -16.30 -10.27 -17.17
N ASP A 61 -15.69 -11.32 -17.70
CA ASP A 61 -14.58 -12.07 -17.17
C ASP A 61 -13.44 -11.06 -17.04
N GLU A 62 -13.52 -10.19 -16.01
CA GLU A 62 -12.46 -9.32 -15.53
C GLU A 62 -11.40 -10.25 -14.88
N GLU A 63 -10.84 -11.16 -15.67
CA GLU A 63 -9.58 -11.81 -15.38
C GLU A 63 -8.56 -10.68 -15.21
N GLU A 64 -8.31 -10.30 -13.95
CA GLU A 64 -7.39 -9.25 -13.57
C GLU A 64 -6.06 -9.47 -14.30
N LEU A 65 -5.79 -8.64 -15.32
CA LEU A 65 -4.60 -8.74 -16.15
C LEU A 65 -3.35 -8.59 -15.27
N VAL A 66 -2.81 -9.72 -14.80
CA VAL A 66 -1.61 -9.76 -13.97
C VAL A 66 -0.41 -9.26 -14.77
N ASP A 67 0.30 -8.24 -14.27
CA ASP A 67 1.54 -7.76 -14.89
C ASP A 67 2.59 -8.88 -14.88
N PRO A 68 3.06 -9.35 -16.06
CA PRO A 68 4.09 -10.37 -16.14
C PRO A 68 5.39 -10.00 -15.40
N LYS A 69 5.67 -8.71 -15.23
CA LYS A 69 6.82 -8.22 -14.47
C LYS A 69 6.78 -8.69 -13.03
N GLU A 70 5.64 -8.53 -12.34
CA GLU A 70 5.51 -8.85 -10.92
C GLU A 70 5.71 -10.36 -10.70
N THR A 71 5.09 -11.20 -11.54
CA THR A 71 5.28 -12.66 -11.50
C THR A 71 6.75 -13.04 -11.70
N LEU A 72 7.42 -12.47 -12.70
CA LEU A 72 8.82 -12.77 -13.00
C LEU A 72 9.77 -12.28 -11.91
N GLU A 73 9.52 -11.10 -11.34
CA GLU A 73 10.33 -10.56 -10.24
C GLU A 73 10.18 -11.42 -8.98
N GLU A 74 8.98 -11.91 -8.65
CA GLU A 74 8.77 -12.84 -7.53
C GLU A 74 9.46 -14.19 -7.74
N GLU A 75 9.35 -14.79 -8.93
CA GLU A 75 10.11 -16.00 -9.27
C GLU A 75 11.62 -15.78 -9.12
N CYS A 76 12.11 -14.62 -9.58
CA CYS A 76 13.53 -14.27 -9.50
C CYS A 76 13.99 -14.01 -8.06
N LYS A 77 13.19 -13.36 -7.21
CA LYS A 77 13.47 -13.18 -5.77
C LYS A 77 13.63 -14.52 -5.05
N ASN A 78 12.80 -15.50 -5.40
CA ASN A 78 12.82 -16.85 -4.81
C ASN A 78 13.81 -17.82 -5.47
N SER A 79 14.53 -17.37 -6.49
CA SER A 79 15.48 -18.21 -7.22
C SER A 79 16.81 -18.38 -6.44
N PRO A 80 17.56 -19.48 -6.68
CA PRO A 80 18.82 -19.73 -5.98
C PRO A 80 19.88 -18.63 -6.16
N GLN A 81 19.83 -17.88 -7.26
CA GLN A 81 20.80 -16.81 -7.53
C GLN A 81 20.59 -15.59 -6.61
N CYS A 82 19.36 -15.31 -6.21
CA CYS A 82 19.01 -14.17 -5.34
C CYS A 82 18.79 -14.58 -3.89
N ALA A 83 18.84 -15.87 -3.57
CA ALA A 83 18.67 -16.39 -2.21
C ALA A 83 19.59 -15.71 -1.16
N PRO A 84 20.87 -15.39 -1.44
CA PRO A 84 21.71 -14.69 -0.46
C PRO A 84 21.23 -13.25 -0.19
N ALA A 85 20.87 -12.50 -1.24
CA ALA A 85 20.36 -11.14 -1.10
C ALA A 85 19.01 -11.12 -0.37
N LYS A 86 18.14 -12.09 -0.68
CA LYS A 86 16.87 -12.28 0.01
C LYS A 86 17.05 -12.60 1.50
N HIS A 87 17.97 -13.51 1.83
CA HIS A 87 18.29 -13.82 3.23
C HIS A 87 18.71 -12.58 4.02
N HIS A 88 19.61 -11.75 3.48
CA HIS A 88 20.04 -10.53 4.16
C HIS A 88 18.91 -9.51 4.34
N PHE A 89 18.04 -9.37 3.33
CA PHE A 89 16.87 -8.51 3.45
C PHE A 89 15.90 -9.02 4.52
N ASP A 90 15.57 -10.31 4.50
CA ASP A 90 14.65 -10.91 5.48
C ASP A 90 15.22 -10.79 6.92
N GLU A 91 16.53 -11.00 7.10
CA GLU A 91 17.23 -10.79 8.38
C GLU A 91 17.20 -9.33 8.85
N CYS A 92 17.36 -8.36 7.94
CA CYS A 92 17.22 -6.95 8.27
C CYS A 92 15.79 -6.63 8.71
N VAL A 93 14.79 -7.14 7.99
CA VAL A 93 13.38 -6.92 8.31
C VAL A 93 13.02 -7.46 9.68
N GLU A 94 13.47 -8.67 10.03
CA GLU A 94 13.28 -9.24 11.37
C GLU A 94 13.89 -8.36 12.47
N ARG A 95 15.10 -7.83 12.23
CA ARG A 95 15.81 -6.97 13.18
C ARG A 95 15.11 -5.61 13.35
N VAL A 96 14.64 -4.99 12.28
CA VAL A 96 13.87 -3.74 12.32
C VAL A 96 12.55 -3.93 13.07
N GLN A 97 11.81 -5.00 12.79
CA GLN A 97 10.55 -5.30 13.48
C GLN A 97 10.74 -5.49 14.99
N GLN A 98 11.85 -6.12 15.39
CA GLN A 98 12.20 -6.26 16.80
C GLN A 98 12.51 -4.91 17.45
N GLN A 99 13.28 -4.04 16.78
CA GLN A 99 13.60 -2.70 17.26
C GLN A 99 12.38 -1.78 17.35
N GLU A 100 11.43 -1.90 16.41
CA GLU A 100 10.18 -1.14 16.41
C GLU A 100 9.31 -1.49 17.63
N SER A 101 9.23 -2.78 17.96
CA SER A 101 8.52 -3.28 19.14
C SER A 101 9.15 -2.81 20.48
N GLU A 102 10.46 -2.55 20.49
CA GLU A 102 11.22 -2.06 21.64
C GLU A 102 11.24 -0.52 21.74
N GLY A 103 10.52 0.18 20.86
CA GLY A 103 10.37 1.63 20.89
C GLY A 103 11.52 2.40 20.24
N GLY A 104 12.29 1.78 19.34
CA GLY A 104 13.43 2.43 18.71
C GLY A 104 13.92 1.77 17.42
N ALA A 105 13.17 1.87 16.32
CA ALA A 105 13.73 1.62 15.00
C ALA A 105 14.45 2.89 14.48
N LYS A 106 15.77 2.81 14.26
CA LYS A 106 16.58 3.85 13.58
C LYS A 106 17.29 3.35 12.33
N GLU A 107 17.34 2.04 12.13
CA GLU A 107 17.88 1.43 10.92
C GLU A 107 16.75 1.16 9.92
N ASP A 108 17.07 1.21 8.63
CA ASP A 108 16.19 0.83 7.54
C ASP A 108 16.85 -0.29 6.71
N CYS A 109 16.05 -1.00 5.93
CA CYS A 109 16.51 -2.11 5.08
C CYS A 109 16.61 -1.72 3.60
N VAL A 110 16.80 -0.43 3.31
CA VAL A 110 16.80 0.06 1.92
C VAL A 110 18.01 -0.47 1.14
N GLU A 111 19.15 -0.61 1.79
CA GLU A 111 20.36 -1.17 1.16
C GLU A 111 20.15 -2.64 0.77
N GLU A 112 19.67 -3.47 1.69
CA GLU A 112 19.39 -4.88 1.45
C GLU A 112 18.26 -5.07 0.43
N PHE A 113 17.25 -4.20 0.47
CA PHE A 113 16.20 -4.15 -0.54
C PHE A 113 16.78 -3.85 -1.92
N PHE A 114 17.69 -2.89 -2.06
CA PHE A 114 18.33 -2.60 -3.34
C PHE A 114 19.21 -3.76 -3.83
N HIS A 115 19.89 -4.49 -2.96
CA HIS A 115 20.60 -5.70 -3.37
C HIS A 115 19.64 -6.79 -3.90
N LEU A 116 18.51 -7.02 -3.21
CA LEU A 116 17.49 -7.98 -3.64
C LEU A 116 16.83 -7.53 -4.95
N ALA A 117 16.39 -6.27 -5.03
CA ALA A 117 15.74 -5.70 -6.21
C ALA A 117 16.69 -5.69 -7.41
N HIS A 118 17.96 -5.34 -7.23
CA HIS A 118 18.95 -5.40 -8.30
C HIS A 118 19.11 -6.83 -8.84
N CYS A 119 19.19 -7.83 -7.95
CA CYS A 119 19.27 -9.22 -8.38
C CYS A 119 18.00 -9.68 -9.11
N ALA A 120 16.82 -9.41 -8.55
CA ALA A 120 15.54 -9.82 -9.10
C ALA A 120 15.28 -9.19 -10.47
N THR A 121 15.52 -7.88 -10.60
CA THR A 121 15.34 -7.14 -11.86
C THR A 121 16.34 -7.60 -12.93
N ALA A 122 17.61 -7.85 -12.58
CA ALA A 122 18.59 -8.37 -13.52
C ALA A 122 18.21 -9.77 -14.04
N CYS A 123 17.60 -10.61 -13.19
CA CYS A 123 17.06 -11.91 -13.58
C CYS A 123 15.78 -11.80 -14.43
N ALA A 124 14.86 -10.89 -14.08
CA ALA A 124 13.55 -10.77 -14.70
C ALA A 124 13.61 -10.05 -16.06
N ALA A 125 14.47 -9.04 -16.20
CA ALA A 125 14.58 -8.21 -17.40
C ALA A 125 14.66 -9.02 -18.72
N PRO A 126 15.58 -10.00 -18.91
CA PRO A 126 15.64 -10.74 -20.17
C PRO A 126 14.40 -11.60 -20.42
N LYS A 127 13.66 -12.00 -19.39
CA LYS A 127 12.42 -12.79 -19.52
C LYS A 127 11.23 -11.88 -19.85
N LEU A 128 11.14 -10.73 -19.19
CA LEU A 128 10.05 -9.77 -19.34
C LEU A 128 9.96 -9.26 -20.78
N TRP A 129 11.09 -8.85 -21.37
CA TRP A 129 11.13 -8.35 -22.76
C TRP A 129 10.79 -9.39 -23.82
N THR A 130 10.73 -10.69 -23.47
CA THR A 130 10.25 -11.73 -24.39
C THR A 130 8.74 -11.92 -24.36
N GLN A 131 8.08 -11.48 -23.29
CA GLN A 131 6.64 -11.61 -23.11
C GLN A 131 5.88 -10.37 -23.60
N LEU A 132 6.49 -9.19 -23.47
CA LEU A 132 5.95 -7.92 -23.96
C LEU A 132 6.05 -7.86 -25.50
N LYS A 133 4.95 -7.47 -26.18
CA LYS A 133 4.88 -7.29 -27.64
C LYS A 133 4.75 -5.82 -28.01
#